data_AF-A0AAJ2DX83-F1
#
_entry.id   AF-A0AAJ2DX83-F1
#
_cell.length_a   1.000
_cell.length_b   1.000
_cell.length_c   1.000
_cell.angle_alpha   90.00
_cell.angle_beta   90.00
_cell.angle_gamma   90.00
#
_symmetry.space_group_name_H-M   'P 1'
#
loop_
_entity.id
_entity.type
_entity.pdbx_description
1 polymer ?
#
loop_
_entity_poly.entity_id
_entity_poly.type
_entity_poly.pdbx_seq_one_letter_code
_entity_poly.pdbx_strand_id
1 'polypeptide(L)'
;MSYIYRYDPWLTHLRMHGDMLRADRWSSGEAGPWQHESLVAAEHTLAEGEAIFRIAFWKSLEAAKSGMGYRLWSQMHVLHRVREDHPFFNAFERADDDFLIETAWLYWQTSTREPQQDWSRDGIPKSDIEILDLDGQWRAHQVDGSVGTFRAPRQACTLDAANDYDAAEA
;
A
#
# COMPACT_ATOMS: atom_id res chain seq x y z
N MET A 1 4.56 10.74 -16.28
CA MET A 1 4.03 10.78 -14.90
C MET A 1 4.09 9.36 -14.37
N SER A 2 4.84 9.14 -13.28
CA SER A 2 5.10 7.80 -12.72
C SER A 2 4.21 7.58 -11.51
N TYR A 3 3.83 6.32 -11.28
CA TYR A 3 3.00 5.90 -10.16
C TYR A 3 3.66 4.74 -9.43
N ILE A 4 3.44 4.68 -8.14
CA ILE A 4 3.81 3.57 -7.26
C ILE A 4 2.54 2.94 -6.70
N TYR A 5 2.62 1.64 -6.37
CA TYR A 5 1.44 0.81 -6.18
C TYR A 5 1.46 0.12 -4.83
N ARG A 6 0.29 -0.12 -4.25
CA ARG A 6 0.16 -0.84 -3.00
C ARG A 6 -1.08 -1.72 -3.04
N TYR A 7 -1.10 -2.77 -2.21
CA TYR A 7 -2.30 -3.53 -1.91
C TYR A 7 -2.64 -3.39 -0.44
N ASP A 8 -3.92 -3.16 -0.17
CA ASP A 8 -4.47 -3.31 1.16
C ASP A 8 -5.66 -4.28 1.13
N PRO A 9 -5.84 -5.10 2.17
CA PRO A 9 -7.04 -5.93 2.31
C PRO A 9 -8.31 -5.05 2.34
N TRP A 10 -9.35 -5.47 1.62
CA TRP A 10 -10.63 -4.78 1.52
C TRP A 10 -11.26 -4.54 2.90
N LEU A 11 -11.23 -5.58 3.75
CA LEU A 11 -11.79 -5.55 5.10
C LEU A 11 -11.07 -4.58 6.06
N THR A 12 -9.82 -4.22 5.76
CA THR A 12 -9.05 -3.27 6.58
C THR A 12 -9.16 -1.82 6.11
N HIS A 13 -10.09 -1.51 5.19
CA HIS A 13 -10.32 -0.16 4.65
C HIS A 13 -9.02 0.64 4.55
N LEU A 14 -8.12 0.16 3.68
CA LEU A 14 -6.91 0.89 3.24
C LEU A 14 -5.99 1.40 4.36
N ARG A 15 -5.91 0.79 5.57
CA ARG A 15 -5.13 1.37 6.71
C ARG A 15 -5.26 2.91 6.80
N MET A 16 -6.46 3.41 6.52
CA MET A 16 -6.69 4.85 6.47
C MET A 16 -6.91 5.33 7.87
N HIS A 17 -6.17 6.36 8.25
CA HIS A 17 -6.33 7.02 9.54
C HIS A 17 -7.06 8.34 9.28
N GLY A 18 -8.39 8.26 9.35
CA GLY A 18 -9.29 9.30 8.87
C GLY A 18 -9.32 9.33 7.35
N ASP A 19 -8.95 10.47 6.75
CA ASP A 19 -8.97 10.70 5.30
C ASP A 19 -7.59 10.62 4.63
N MET A 20 -6.61 10.03 5.31
CA MET A 20 -5.25 9.92 4.80
C MET A 20 -4.70 8.50 4.94
N LEU A 21 -3.92 8.11 3.93
CA LEU A 21 -3.00 6.97 4.01
C LEU A 21 -1.75 7.45 4.72
N ARG A 22 -1.39 6.79 5.82
CA ARG A 22 -0.27 7.22 6.68
C ARG A 22 0.78 6.13 6.75
N ALA A 23 2.00 6.53 7.06
CA ALA A 23 3.09 5.59 7.33
C ALA A 23 2.91 5.01 8.72
N ASP A 24 3.07 3.70 8.86
CA ASP A 24 2.90 2.99 10.12
C ASP A 24 4.15 3.13 10.98
N ARG A 25 3.98 3.17 12.30
CA ARG A 25 5.10 3.09 13.24
C ARG A 25 5.81 1.76 13.03
N TRP A 26 7.13 1.83 12.95
CA TRP A 26 7.98 0.66 12.91
C TRP A 26 8.63 0.40 14.28
N SER A 27 8.87 -0.87 14.58
CA SER A 27 9.56 -1.37 15.78
C SER A 27 10.21 -2.70 15.43
N SER A 28 11.51 -2.85 15.73
CA SER A 28 12.22 -4.12 15.45
C SER A 28 11.62 -5.31 16.19
N GLY A 29 11.08 -5.08 17.39
CA GLY A 29 10.43 -6.12 18.21
C GLY A 29 9.12 -6.63 17.62
N GLU A 30 8.41 -5.82 16.84
CA GLU A 30 7.16 -6.20 16.16
C GLU A 30 7.40 -6.74 14.75
N ALA A 31 8.53 -6.37 14.13
CA ALA A 31 8.85 -6.77 12.76
C ALA A 31 9.19 -8.27 12.60
N GLY A 32 9.57 -8.95 13.68
CA GLY A 32 9.95 -10.36 13.64
C GLY A 32 11.13 -10.60 12.67
N PRO A 33 11.02 -11.53 11.70
CA PRO A 33 12.10 -11.77 10.73
C PRO A 33 12.20 -10.70 9.62
N TRP A 34 11.25 -9.77 9.54
CA TRP A 34 11.14 -8.78 8.47
C TRP A 34 11.79 -7.44 8.86
N GLN A 35 13.03 -7.51 9.32
CA GLN A 35 13.80 -6.35 9.79
C GLN A 35 14.60 -5.76 8.64
N HIS A 36 14.20 -4.58 8.17
CA HIS A 36 14.95 -3.81 7.20
C HIS A 36 16.21 -3.21 7.83
N GLU A 37 17.36 -3.36 7.18
CA GLU A 37 18.67 -2.97 7.72
C GLU A 37 18.70 -1.48 8.04
N SER A 38 18.18 -0.64 7.13
CA SER A 38 18.14 0.81 7.32
C SER A 38 17.28 1.24 8.51
N LEU A 39 16.19 0.53 8.79
CA LEU A 39 15.29 0.84 9.90
C LEU A 39 15.90 0.41 11.23
N VAL A 40 16.56 -0.75 11.27
CA VAL A 40 17.30 -1.22 12.45
C VAL A 40 18.42 -0.25 12.79
N ALA A 41 19.20 0.17 11.79
CA ALA A 41 20.25 1.17 11.98
C ALA A 41 19.68 2.49 12.52
N ALA A 42 18.57 2.97 11.95
CA ALA A 42 17.91 4.20 12.41
C ALA A 42 17.37 4.09 13.85
N GLU A 43 16.85 2.93 14.25
CA GLU A 43 16.29 2.71 15.60
C GLU A 43 17.31 3.00 16.70
N HIS A 44 18.57 2.60 16.46
CA HIS A 44 19.67 2.81 17.39
C HIS A 44 20.08 4.28 17.54
N THR A 45 19.57 5.16 16.68
CA THR A 45 19.89 6.60 16.67
C THR A 45 18.73 7.48 17.12
N LEU A 46 17.57 6.90 17.43
CA LEU A 46 16.38 7.65 17.84
C LEU A 46 16.61 8.44 19.14
N ALA A 47 16.23 9.72 19.13
CA ALA A 47 16.15 10.49 20.36
C ALA A 47 14.94 10.08 21.21
N GLU A 48 14.95 10.45 22.49
CA GLU A 48 13.81 10.23 23.37
C GLU A 48 12.55 10.93 22.81
N GLY A 49 11.46 10.16 22.68
CA GLY A 49 10.19 10.64 22.14
C GLY A 49 10.09 10.62 20.60
N GLU A 50 11.12 10.15 19.88
CA GLU A 50 11.03 9.92 18.44
C GLU A 50 10.57 8.50 18.10
N ALA A 51 10.08 8.33 16.87
CA ALA A 51 9.81 7.03 16.29
C ALA A 51 10.09 7.03 14.79
N ILE A 52 10.25 5.82 14.25
CA ILE A 52 10.33 5.57 12.81
C ILE A 52 8.93 5.33 12.27
N PHE A 53 8.58 6.01 11.19
CA PHE A 53 7.37 5.75 10.43
C PHE A 53 7.73 5.30 9.03
N ARG A 54 7.14 4.19 8.58
CA ARG A 54 7.44 3.58 7.28
C ARG A 54 6.20 3.29 6.44
N ILE A 55 6.38 3.27 5.14
CA ILE A 55 5.39 2.83 4.17
C ILE A 55 6.07 2.25 2.94
N ALA A 56 5.53 1.17 2.39
CA ALA A 56 6.10 0.50 1.22
C ALA A 56 5.14 0.56 0.03
N PHE A 57 5.72 0.64 -1.17
CA PHE A 57 5.00 0.61 -2.44
C PHE A 57 5.78 -0.19 -3.48
N TRP A 58 5.10 -1.00 -4.28
CA TRP A 58 5.65 -1.59 -5.49
C TRP A 58 6.01 -0.51 -6.51
N LYS A 59 7.16 -0.68 -7.17
CA LYS A 59 7.69 0.26 -8.16
C LYS A 59 6.90 0.26 -9.47
N SER A 60 6.18 -0.83 -9.77
CA SER A 60 5.42 -0.98 -11.02
C SER A 60 4.12 -1.77 -10.83
N LEU A 61 3.19 -1.59 -11.76
CA LEU A 61 1.94 -2.35 -11.80
C LEU A 61 2.20 -3.84 -12.01
N GLU A 62 3.22 -4.18 -12.80
CA GLU A 62 3.61 -5.56 -13.05
C GLU A 62 4.13 -6.23 -11.78
N ALA A 63 5.04 -5.58 -11.06
CA ALA A 63 5.55 -6.07 -9.78
C ALA A 63 4.41 -6.25 -8.76
N ALA A 64 3.52 -5.27 -8.69
CA ALA A 64 2.31 -5.35 -7.87
C ALA A 64 1.45 -6.58 -8.28
N LYS A 65 1.15 -6.76 -9.56
CA LYS A 65 0.33 -7.90 -10.03
C LYS A 65 0.99 -9.25 -9.78
N SER A 66 2.29 -9.35 -9.98
CA SER A 66 3.07 -10.57 -9.72
C SER A 66 3.01 -10.96 -8.24
N GLY A 67 3.20 -10.00 -7.33
CA GLY A 67 3.07 -10.22 -5.88
C GLY A 67 1.66 -10.65 -5.44
N MET A 68 0.62 -10.31 -6.22
CA MET A 68 -0.78 -10.66 -5.94
C MET A 68 -1.14 -12.10 -6.34
N GLY A 69 -0.46 -12.69 -7.32
CA GLY A 69 -0.74 -14.04 -7.84
C GLY A 69 -0.76 -15.15 -6.77
N TYR A 70 -0.08 -14.92 -5.63
CA TYR A 70 -0.04 -15.84 -4.49
C TYR A 70 -1.15 -15.63 -3.44
N ARG A 71 -1.89 -14.51 -3.44
CA ARG A 71 -2.78 -14.09 -2.32
C ARG A 71 -4.27 -13.93 -2.68
N LEU A 72 -4.64 -14.10 -3.94
CA LEU A 72 -5.99 -13.88 -4.47
C LEU A 72 -7.08 -14.82 -3.92
N TRP A 73 -6.73 -15.92 -3.26
CA TRP A 73 -7.69 -17.01 -3.01
C TRP A 73 -8.42 -16.96 -1.66
N SER A 74 -8.18 -15.96 -0.80
CA SER A 74 -8.85 -15.92 0.53
C SER A 74 -9.39 -14.56 0.97
N GLN A 75 -8.98 -13.43 0.38
CA GLN A 75 -9.45 -12.09 0.78
C GLN A 75 -9.54 -11.14 -0.42
N MET A 76 -10.61 -10.35 -0.50
CA MET A 76 -10.69 -9.23 -1.46
C MET A 76 -9.58 -8.22 -1.11
N HIS A 77 -8.76 -7.86 -2.09
CA HIS A 77 -7.72 -6.84 -1.96
C HIS A 77 -8.01 -5.67 -2.89
N VAL A 78 -7.63 -4.46 -2.48
CA VAL A 78 -7.73 -3.26 -3.31
C VAL A 78 -6.33 -2.92 -3.81
N LEU A 79 -6.18 -2.81 -5.13
CA LEU A 79 -4.99 -2.22 -5.71
C LEU A 79 -5.19 -0.72 -5.84
N HIS A 80 -4.27 0.05 -5.29
CA HIS A 80 -4.26 1.50 -5.37
C HIS A 80 -2.89 2.00 -5.84
N ARG A 81 -2.90 3.17 -6.44
CA ARG A 81 -1.70 3.87 -6.91
C ARG A 81 -1.69 5.31 -6.43
N VAL A 82 -0.48 5.80 -6.20
CA VAL A 82 -0.19 7.19 -5.85
C VAL A 82 0.88 7.69 -6.80
N ARG A 83 0.83 8.98 -7.12
CA ARG A 83 1.91 9.60 -7.89
C ARG A 83 3.24 9.44 -7.16
N GLU A 84 4.27 9.03 -7.90
CA GLU A 84 5.60 8.84 -7.31
C GLU A 84 6.21 10.17 -6.81
N ASP A 85 5.85 11.29 -7.47
CA ASP A 85 6.31 12.64 -7.13
C ASP A 85 5.43 13.36 -6.09
N HIS A 86 4.60 12.61 -5.34
CA HIS A 86 3.69 13.20 -4.36
C HIS A 86 4.47 13.88 -3.21
N PRO A 87 4.14 15.13 -2.81
CA PRO A 87 4.91 15.90 -1.82
C PRO A 87 5.10 15.21 -0.46
N PHE A 88 4.18 14.33 -0.06
CA PHE A 88 4.31 13.49 1.13
C PHE A 88 5.66 12.78 1.22
N PHE A 89 6.21 12.30 0.10
CA PHE A 89 7.46 11.55 0.10
C PHE A 89 8.71 12.42 0.26
N ASN A 90 8.60 13.75 0.14
CA ASN A 90 9.77 14.64 0.22
C ASN A 90 10.44 14.64 1.61
N ALA A 91 9.70 14.28 2.65
CA ALA A 91 10.22 14.17 4.01
C ALA A 91 10.79 12.77 4.33
N PHE A 92 10.67 11.81 3.41
CA PHE A 92 11.03 10.42 3.64
C PHE A 92 12.35 10.09 2.95
N GLU A 93 13.17 9.30 3.64
CA GLU A 93 14.20 8.51 3.01
C GLU A 93 13.56 7.44 2.13
N ARG A 94 14.18 7.16 0.98
CA ARG A 94 13.72 6.14 0.03
C ARG A 94 14.84 5.12 -0.19
N ALA A 95 14.52 3.86 0.07
CA ALA A 95 15.41 2.72 -0.17
C ALA A 95 14.67 1.63 -0.95
N ASP A 96 15.42 0.70 -1.53
CA ASP A 96 14.87 -0.57 -1.96
C ASP A 96 14.32 -1.34 -0.74
N ASP A 97 13.23 -2.08 -0.92
CA ASP A 97 12.73 -2.97 0.13
C ASP A 97 13.62 -4.22 0.20
N ASP A 98 14.28 -4.45 1.34
CA ASP A 98 15.21 -5.57 1.55
C ASP A 98 14.58 -6.96 1.29
N PHE A 99 13.26 -7.09 1.35
CA PHE A 99 12.55 -8.36 1.12
C PHE A 99 11.88 -8.43 -0.25
N LEU A 100 11.82 -7.31 -0.96
CA LEU A 100 11.21 -7.15 -2.28
C LEU A 100 12.15 -6.32 -3.18
N ILE A 101 13.42 -6.71 -3.19
CA ILE A 101 14.51 -6.04 -3.88
C ILE A 101 14.14 -5.80 -5.35
N GLU A 102 14.47 -4.61 -5.87
CA GLU A 102 14.18 -4.15 -7.23
C GLU A 102 12.70 -3.96 -7.56
N THR A 103 11.78 -4.47 -6.75
CA THR A 103 10.34 -4.52 -7.05
C THR A 103 9.51 -3.61 -6.17
N ALA A 104 10.00 -3.25 -4.97
CA ALA A 104 9.33 -2.30 -4.08
C ALA A 104 10.29 -1.23 -3.53
N TRP A 105 9.70 -0.06 -3.27
CA TRP A 105 10.30 1.01 -2.49
C TRP A 105 9.84 0.91 -1.05
N LEU A 106 10.79 1.10 -0.13
CA LEU A 106 10.55 1.44 1.25
C LEU A 106 10.76 2.95 1.44
N TYR A 107 9.73 3.64 1.90
CA TYR A 107 9.81 5.02 2.37
C TYR A 107 9.78 5.03 3.88
N TRP A 108 10.70 5.75 4.53
CA TRP A 108 10.69 5.89 5.97
C TRP A 108 11.27 7.23 6.44
N GLN A 109 10.90 7.66 7.64
CA GLN A 109 11.45 8.84 8.29
C GLN A 109 11.44 8.67 9.81
N THR A 110 12.26 9.44 10.52
CA THR A 110 12.13 9.65 11.96
C THR A 110 11.34 10.93 12.22
N SER A 111 10.48 10.91 13.24
CA SER A 111 9.81 12.12 13.70
C SER A 111 9.36 11.98 15.15
N THR A 112 9.06 13.11 15.80
CA THR A 112 8.48 13.12 17.15
C THR A 112 7.16 12.34 17.16
N ARG A 113 7.01 11.48 18.16
CA ARG A 113 5.84 10.63 18.37
C ARG A 113 5.02 11.16 19.55
N GLU A 114 3.75 11.45 19.31
CA GLU A 114 2.80 11.67 20.41
C GLU A 114 2.48 10.35 21.13
N PRO A 115 2.18 10.37 22.43
CA PRO A 115 1.77 9.17 23.15
C PRO A 115 0.59 8.49 22.44
N GLN A 116 0.71 7.17 22.20
CA GLN A 116 -0.27 6.33 21.49
C GLN A 116 -0.36 6.52 19.96
N GLN A 117 0.49 7.35 19.37
CA GLN A 117 0.55 7.51 17.92
C GLN A 117 1.30 6.32 17.28
N ASP A 118 0.57 5.52 16.49
CA ASP A 118 1.13 4.39 15.72
C ASP A 118 1.17 4.65 14.21
N TRP A 119 0.94 5.89 13.79
CA TRP A 119 0.98 6.33 12.38
C TRP A 119 1.57 7.74 12.25
N SER A 120 2.13 8.09 11.09
CA SER A 120 2.76 9.40 10.86
C SER A 120 1.78 10.57 10.99
N ARG A 121 2.26 11.73 11.44
CA ARG A 121 1.42 12.94 11.59
C ARG A 121 0.87 13.47 10.26
N ASP A 122 1.62 13.28 9.17
CA ASP A 122 1.19 13.60 7.81
C ASP A 122 0.82 12.32 7.05
N GLY A 123 0.18 12.47 5.90
CA GLY A 123 -0.28 11.35 5.07
C GLY A 123 -0.66 11.79 3.66
N ILE A 124 -0.99 10.81 2.82
CA ILE A 124 -1.49 11.01 1.47
C ILE A 124 -3.02 11.11 1.54
N PRO A 125 -3.64 12.24 1.16
CA PRO A 125 -5.08 12.37 1.17
C PRO A 125 -5.76 11.35 0.26
N LYS A 126 -6.97 10.87 0.64
CA LYS A 126 -7.79 9.99 -0.22
C LYS A 126 -7.95 10.53 -1.63
N SER A 127 -8.13 11.84 -1.80
CA SER A 127 -8.29 12.49 -3.11
C SER A 127 -7.13 12.21 -4.07
N ASP A 128 -5.95 11.91 -3.52
CA ASP A 128 -4.70 11.79 -4.27
C ASP A 128 -4.35 10.31 -4.54
N ILE A 129 -5.24 9.41 -4.12
CA ILE A 129 -5.14 7.96 -4.29
C ILE A 129 -6.12 7.53 -5.38
N GLU A 130 -5.62 6.76 -6.35
CA GLU A 130 -6.44 6.12 -7.36
C GLU A 130 -6.55 4.61 -7.07
N ILE A 131 -7.74 4.06 -7.24
CA ILE A 131 -8.04 2.64 -7.05
C ILE A 131 -8.31 1.99 -8.40
N LEU A 132 -7.80 0.77 -8.61
CA LEU A 132 -8.15 -0.04 -9.77
C LEU A 132 -9.55 -0.66 -9.56
N ASP A 133 -10.48 -0.32 -10.44
CA ASP A 133 -11.84 -0.86 -10.46
C ASP A 133 -11.90 -2.18 -11.26
N LEU A 134 -13.01 -2.90 -11.16
CA LEU A 134 -13.22 -4.21 -11.78
C LEU A 134 -13.23 -4.17 -13.32
N ASP A 135 -13.51 -3.00 -13.90
CA ASP A 135 -13.43 -2.74 -15.33
C ASP A 135 -12.00 -2.43 -15.81
N GLY A 136 -11.00 -2.52 -14.90
CA GLY A 136 -9.61 -2.22 -15.17
C GLY A 136 -9.29 -0.72 -15.25
N GLN A 137 -10.24 0.16 -14.93
CA GLN A 137 -10.02 1.61 -14.91
C GLN A 137 -9.56 2.08 -13.54
N TRP A 138 -8.72 3.13 -13.54
CA TRP A 138 -8.30 3.81 -12.32
C TRP A 138 -9.27 4.93 -11.97
N ARG A 139 -9.71 4.99 -10.72
CA ARG A 139 -10.66 6.01 -10.24
C ARG A 139 -10.16 6.64 -8.95
N ALA A 140 -10.34 7.95 -8.81
CA ALA A 140 -10.03 8.62 -7.56
C ALA A 140 -10.86 8.03 -6.41
N HIS A 141 -10.25 7.88 -5.24
CA HIS A 141 -10.90 7.28 -4.08
C HIS A 141 -12.16 8.06 -3.62
N GLN A 142 -12.27 9.35 -3.96
CA GLN A 142 -13.34 10.25 -3.48
C GLN A 142 -14.59 10.36 -4.38
N VAL A 143 -14.72 9.61 -5.47
CA VAL A 143 -15.89 9.78 -6.37
C VAL A 143 -17.17 9.19 -5.73
N ASP A 144 -17.81 9.96 -4.85
CA ASP A 144 -19.01 10.77 -5.18
C ASP A 144 -19.98 11.02 -4.00
N GLY A 145 -19.58 10.86 -2.73
CA GLY A 145 -20.45 11.14 -1.56
C GLY A 145 -21.69 10.25 -1.42
N SER A 146 -22.14 9.57 -2.48
CA SER A 146 -22.59 8.20 -2.39
C SER A 146 -21.42 7.40 -1.83
N VAL A 147 -21.68 6.50 -0.89
CA VAL A 147 -20.83 5.29 -0.73
C VAL A 147 -20.50 4.89 -2.15
N GLY A 148 -19.25 5.10 -2.57
CA GLY A 148 -18.78 4.64 -3.86
C GLY A 148 -19.15 3.19 -3.85
N THR A 149 -20.22 2.86 -4.58
CA THR A 149 -20.52 1.50 -4.86
C THR A 149 -19.43 1.16 -5.85
N PHE A 150 -18.23 0.86 -5.31
CA PHE A 150 -17.55 -0.35 -5.71
C PHE A 150 -18.70 -1.31 -5.95
N ARG A 151 -18.96 -1.64 -7.21
CA ARG A 151 -20.10 -2.48 -7.53
C ARG A 151 -19.80 -3.76 -6.77
N ALA A 152 -20.37 -3.90 -5.57
CA ALA A 152 -20.45 -5.16 -4.88
C ALA A 152 -21.00 -6.08 -5.97
N PRO A 153 -20.27 -7.13 -6.36
CA PRO A 153 -20.52 -7.85 -7.59
C PRO A 153 -22.02 -8.12 -7.69
N ARG A 154 -22.70 -7.38 -8.58
CA ARG A 154 -24.10 -7.66 -8.88
C ARG A 154 -24.01 -8.92 -9.72
N GLN A 155 -24.16 -10.05 -9.04
CA GLN A 155 -23.66 -11.37 -9.39
C GLN A 155 -22.19 -11.53 -8.98
N ALA A 156 -21.98 -12.30 -7.92
CA ALA A 156 -20.90 -13.26 -7.94
C ALA A 156 -20.95 -13.91 -9.32
N CYS A 157 -20.05 -13.51 -10.22
CA CYS A 157 -19.69 -14.37 -11.32
C CYS A 157 -19.25 -15.65 -10.63
N THR A 158 -20.11 -16.66 -10.64
CA THR A 158 -19.66 -18.03 -10.73
C THR A 158 -18.65 -18.02 -11.88
N LEU A 159 -17.38 -17.90 -11.52
CA LEU A 159 -16.28 -18.39 -12.31
C LEU A 159 -16.58 -19.88 -12.45
N ASP A 160 -17.36 -20.23 -13.47
CA ASP A 160 -17.40 -21.59 -13.96
C ASP A 160 -15.96 -21.87 -14.39
N ALA A 161 -15.29 -22.73 -13.63
CA ALA A 161 -13.88 -23.06 -13.76
C ALA A 161 -13.55 -23.84 -15.06
N ALA A 162 -14.34 -23.65 -16.11
CA ALA A 162 -14.30 -24.41 -17.35
C ALA A 162 -13.90 -23.61 -18.59
N ASN A 163 -13.76 -22.26 -18.53
CA ASN A 163 -13.64 -21.46 -19.76
C ASN A 163 -12.29 -20.78 -20.05
N ASP A 164 -11.24 -21.00 -19.25
CA ASP A 164 -9.92 -20.37 -19.49
C ASP A 164 -8.82 -21.33 -19.96
N TYR A 165 -9.16 -22.53 -20.42
CA TYR A 165 -8.17 -23.45 -21.01
C TYR A 165 -8.00 -23.36 -22.54
N ASP A 166 -8.92 -22.74 -23.28
CA ASP A 166 -8.87 -22.71 -24.76
C ASP A 166 -8.35 -21.39 -25.37
N ALA A 167 -7.92 -20.42 -24.55
CA ALA A 167 -7.38 -19.14 -25.04
C ALA A 167 -5.84 -19.05 -25.00
N ALA A 168 -5.15 -20.13 -24.64
CA ALA A 168 -3.69 -20.17 -24.52
C ALA A 168 -2.98 -20.98 -25.64
N GLU A 169 -3.70 -21.45 -26.66
CA GLU A 169 -3.12 -21.99 -27.90
C GLU A 169 -3.82 -21.41 -29.14
N ALA A 170 -3.31 -20.28 -29.62
CA ALA A 170 -3.51 -19.79 -30.98
C ALA A 170 -2.27 -19.03 -31.45
#